data_AF-A0A3B3V5T2-F1
#
_entry.id   AF-A0A3B3V5T2-F1
#
_cell.length_a   1.000
_cell.length_b   1.000
_cell.length_c   1.000
_cell.angle_alpha   90.00
_cell.angle_beta   90.00
_cell.angle_gamma   90.00
#
_symmetry.space_group_name_H-M   'P 1'
#
loop_
_entity.id
_entity.type
_entity.pdbx_description
1 polymer ?
#
loop_
_entity_poly.entity_id
_entity_poly.type
_entity_poly.pdbx_seq_one_letter_code
_entity_poly.pdbx_strand_id
1 'polypeptide(L)'
;MMLVSMPTCKLPGKMVRQTHDLLEDMGLRLPTQCYQLSSDIHLPDSVLSDASTKHSKCRWTSLVVYECLREANLIFTEYDVPEGEGGLTWSQQKLEYYQNLQDRLVEEHQCLNTTEASEVLSPFFRNVTAVVEQQDGSACGWEILRSDLLQVLKLALHNHHGCFNWTRAH
;
A
#
# COMPACT_ATOMS: atom_id res chain seq x y z
N MET A 1 13.03 -28.51 -26.18
CA MET A 1 12.11 -28.00 -25.13
C MET A 1 12.63 -26.66 -24.68
N MET A 2 12.03 -25.56 -25.12
CA MET A 2 12.37 -24.25 -24.57
C MET A 2 11.72 -24.15 -23.19
N LEU A 3 12.54 -24.12 -22.14
CA LEU A 3 12.11 -23.68 -20.83
C LEU A 3 11.77 -22.20 -20.98
N VAL A 4 10.51 -21.89 -21.24
CA VAL A 4 10.00 -20.52 -21.09
C VAL A 4 10.12 -20.24 -19.60
N SER A 5 11.19 -19.56 -19.19
CA SER A 5 11.26 -19.05 -17.82
C SER A 5 10.03 -18.18 -17.64
N MET A 6 9.10 -18.57 -16.78
CA MET A 6 8.04 -17.65 -16.40
C MET A 6 8.72 -16.37 -15.91
N PRO A 7 8.34 -15.19 -16.43
CA PRO A 7 8.89 -13.95 -15.93
C PRO A 7 8.69 -13.97 -14.42
N THR A 8 9.75 -13.72 -13.67
CA THR A 8 9.63 -13.62 -12.22
C THR A 8 8.80 -12.38 -11.97
N CYS A 9 7.49 -12.56 -11.77
CA CYS A 9 6.56 -11.49 -11.50
C CYS A 9 7.01 -10.81 -10.20
N LYS A 10 7.65 -9.66 -10.34
CA LYS A 10 8.28 -8.89 -9.27
C LYS A 10 7.92 -7.43 -9.47
N LEU A 11 7.66 -6.73 -8.38
CA LEU A 11 7.41 -5.29 -8.43
C LEU A 11 8.70 -4.53 -8.81
N PRO A 12 8.61 -3.47 -9.63
CA PRO A 12 9.72 -2.57 -9.89
C PRO A 12 10.07 -1.81 -8.61
N GLY A 13 11.31 -1.95 -8.12
CA GLY A 13 11.73 -1.32 -6.87
C GLY A 13 11.68 0.22 -6.93
N LYS A 14 11.88 0.79 -8.12
CA LYS A 14 11.71 2.24 -8.36
C LYS A 14 10.26 2.69 -8.15
N MET A 15 9.29 1.91 -8.60
CA MET A 15 7.87 2.20 -8.41
C MET A 15 7.52 2.15 -6.92
N VAL A 16 7.92 1.08 -6.22
CA VAL A 16 7.71 0.95 -4.76
C VAL A 16 8.31 2.15 -4.01
N ARG A 17 9.51 2.59 -4.38
CA ARG A 17 10.15 3.78 -3.81
C ARG A 17 9.38 5.07 -4.12
N GLN A 18 9.01 5.29 -5.38
CA GLN A 18 8.24 6.48 -5.77
C GLN A 18 6.91 6.55 -5.03
N THR A 19 6.23 5.42 -4.88
CA THR A 19 4.99 5.34 -4.10
C THR A 19 5.22 5.66 -2.62
N HIS A 20 6.28 5.12 -2.01
CA HIS A 20 6.68 5.48 -0.64
C HIS A 20 6.90 6.98 -0.50
N ASP A 21 7.73 7.56 -1.37
CA ASP A 21 8.11 8.96 -1.29
C ASP A 21 6.88 9.86 -1.45
N LEU A 22 5.94 9.52 -2.34
CA LEU A 22 4.68 10.27 -2.50
C LEU A 22 3.78 10.22 -1.27
N LEU A 23 3.63 9.05 -0.64
CA LEU A 23 2.83 8.90 0.58
C LEU A 23 3.46 9.64 1.76
N GLU A 24 4.79 9.64 1.85
CA GLU A 24 5.53 10.40 2.87
C GLU A 24 5.31 11.90 2.68
N ASP A 25 5.42 12.36 1.44
CA ASP A 25 5.43 13.76 1.08
C ASP A 25 4.04 14.39 0.93
N MET A 26 2.97 13.59 0.83
CA MET A 26 1.61 14.12 0.63
C MET A 26 0.95 14.60 1.92
N GLY A 27 1.31 14.04 3.08
CA GLY A 27 0.66 14.31 4.36
C GLY A 27 1.67 14.62 5.47
N LEU A 28 1.19 15.12 6.60
CA LEU A 28 2.03 15.39 7.76
C LEU A 28 2.15 14.15 8.66
N ARG A 29 2.55 14.29 9.91
CA ARG A 29 2.48 13.16 10.85
C ARG A 29 1.02 12.89 11.24
N LEU A 30 0.72 11.63 11.52
CA LEU A 30 -0.57 11.20 12.06
C LEU A 30 -0.97 12.11 13.24
N PRO A 31 -2.12 12.79 13.18
CA PRO A 31 -2.56 13.68 14.25
C PRO A 31 -2.75 12.92 15.56
N THR A 32 -2.48 13.57 16.69
CA THR A 32 -2.49 12.92 18.02
C THR A 32 -3.83 12.30 18.37
N GLN A 33 -4.93 12.92 17.91
CA GLN A 33 -6.29 12.44 18.12
C GLN A 33 -6.57 11.10 17.41
N CYS A 34 -5.80 10.76 16.37
CA CYS A 34 -5.95 9.53 15.61
C CYS A 34 -5.17 8.35 16.21
N TYR A 35 -4.26 8.59 17.19
CA TYR A 35 -3.38 7.54 17.70
C TYR A 35 -4.10 6.37 18.39
N GLN A 36 -5.19 6.65 19.11
CA GLN A 36 -5.98 5.58 19.75
C GLN A 36 -6.62 4.68 18.70
N LEU A 37 -7.15 5.27 17.63
CA LEU A 37 -7.76 4.51 16.54
C LEU A 37 -6.70 3.75 15.73
N SER A 38 -5.52 4.35 15.52
CA SER A 38 -4.42 3.69 14.83
C SER A 38 -3.82 2.53 15.63
N SER A 39 -3.90 2.52 16.96
CA SER A 39 -3.44 1.36 17.74
C SER A 39 -4.34 0.14 17.57
N ASP A 40 -5.62 0.36 17.26
CA ASP A 40 -6.60 -0.71 17.06
C ASP A 40 -6.68 -1.15 15.59
N ILE A 41 -6.41 -0.24 14.65
CA ILE A 41 -6.45 -0.46 13.21
C ILE A 41 -5.04 -0.28 12.65
N HIS A 42 -4.26 -1.36 12.65
CA HIS A 42 -2.90 -1.36 12.15
C HIS A 42 -2.54 -2.66 11.42
N LEU A 43 -1.77 -2.54 10.34
CA LEU A 43 -1.07 -3.66 9.70
C LEU A 43 0.15 -4.06 10.54
N PRO A 44 0.22 -5.31 11.07
CA PRO A 44 1.37 -5.71 11.87
C PRO A 44 2.64 -5.72 11.03
N ASP A 45 3.76 -5.28 11.62
CA ASP A 45 5.10 -5.33 10.99
C ASP A 45 5.47 -6.75 10.48
N SER A 46 4.91 -7.79 11.07
CA SER A 46 5.11 -9.19 10.67
C SER A 46 4.49 -9.54 9.32
N VAL A 47 3.58 -8.73 8.77
CA VAL A 47 2.81 -9.06 7.56
C VAL A 47 3.69 -9.43 6.36
N LEU A 48 4.87 -8.81 6.24
CA LEU A 48 5.86 -9.12 5.19
C LEU A 48 6.68 -10.38 5.44
N SER A 49 6.69 -10.86 6.69
CA SER A 49 7.40 -12.05 7.16
C SER A 49 6.50 -13.27 7.34
N ASP A 50 5.16 -13.09 7.35
CA ASP A 50 4.14 -14.14 7.47
C ASP A 50 3.98 -14.95 6.17
N ALA A 51 5.08 -15.21 5.47
CA ALA A 51 5.09 -15.97 4.25
C ALA A 51 4.58 -17.39 4.52
N SER A 52 3.51 -17.77 3.81
CA SER A 52 3.05 -19.16 3.84
C SER A 52 4.13 -20.09 3.30
N THR A 53 4.11 -21.36 3.71
CA THR A 53 5.05 -22.39 3.21
C THR A 53 4.97 -22.59 1.69
N LYS A 54 3.94 -22.03 1.03
CA LYS A 54 3.72 -22.10 -0.41
C LYS A 54 4.55 -21.06 -1.19
N HIS A 55 5.04 -19.99 -0.55
CA HIS A 55 5.72 -18.89 -1.22
C HIS A 55 7.15 -18.69 -0.74
N SER A 56 8.01 -18.30 -1.67
CA SER A 56 9.28 -17.69 -1.28
C SER A 56 9.01 -16.34 -0.60
N LYS A 57 9.88 -15.96 0.33
CA LYS A 57 9.83 -14.66 1.02
C LYS A 57 9.64 -13.49 0.04
N CYS A 58 10.34 -13.50 -1.09
CA CYS A 58 10.24 -12.41 -2.08
C CYS A 58 8.94 -12.40 -2.88
N ARG A 59 8.37 -13.58 -3.19
CA ARG A 59 7.06 -13.64 -3.81
C ARG A 59 6.00 -13.10 -2.85
N TRP A 60 6.05 -13.52 -1.58
CA TRP A 60 5.14 -13.03 -0.56
C TRP A 60 5.23 -11.51 -0.37
N THR A 61 6.44 -10.95 -0.23
CA THR A 61 6.63 -9.48 -0.15
C THR A 61 6.01 -8.75 -1.34
N SER A 62 6.17 -9.27 -2.57
CA SER A 62 5.57 -8.65 -3.75
C SER A 62 4.04 -8.73 -3.73
N LEU A 63 3.47 -9.84 -3.29
CA LEU A 63 2.03 -10.02 -3.15
C LEU A 63 1.46 -9.05 -2.11
N VAL A 64 2.06 -8.96 -0.92
CA VAL A 64 1.61 -8.06 0.15
C VAL A 64 1.67 -6.60 -0.30
N VAL A 65 2.79 -6.16 -0.88
CA VAL A 65 2.91 -4.77 -1.34
C VAL A 65 1.91 -4.47 -2.46
N TYR A 66 1.77 -5.38 -3.44
CA TYR A 66 0.78 -5.20 -4.52
C TYR A 66 -0.64 -5.12 -3.99
N GLU A 67 -1.02 -6.03 -3.09
CA GLU A 67 -2.36 -6.08 -2.50
C GLU A 67 -2.64 -4.81 -1.70
N CYS A 68 -1.71 -4.38 -0.84
CA CYS A 68 -1.88 -3.15 -0.06
C CYS A 68 -2.15 -1.93 -0.94
N LEU A 69 -1.39 -1.81 -2.01
CA LEU A 69 -1.48 -0.70 -2.96
C LEU A 69 -2.77 -0.76 -3.80
N ARG A 70 -3.17 -1.96 -4.23
CA ARG A 70 -4.42 -2.18 -4.97
C ARG A 70 -5.64 -1.84 -4.10
N GLU A 71 -5.73 -2.40 -2.90
CA GLU A 71 -6.86 -2.17 -1.99
C GLU A 71 -6.95 -0.70 -1.59
N ALA A 72 -5.82 -0.03 -1.34
CA ALA A 72 -5.81 1.41 -1.12
C ALA A 72 -6.37 2.18 -2.32
N ASN A 73 -5.99 1.81 -3.55
CA ASN A 73 -6.50 2.45 -4.77
C ASN A 73 -8.02 2.31 -4.92
N LEU A 74 -8.58 1.17 -4.50
CA LEU A 74 -10.03 0.96 -4.49
C LEU A 74 -10.72 1.94 -3.53
N ILE A 75 -10.18 2.12 -2.32
CA ILE A 75 -10.71 3.10 -1.35
C ILE A 75 -10.61 4.53 -1.91
N PHE A 76 -9.48 4.90 -2.52
CA PHE A 76 -9.31 6.21 -3.19
C PHE A 76 -10.25 6.43 -4.38
N THR A 77 -10.78 5.36 -4.98
CA THR A 77 -11.72 5.45 -6.10
C THR A 77 -13.17 5.56 -5.61
N GLU A 78 -13.47 4.94 -4.48
CA GLU A 78 -14.83 4.85 -3.92
C GLU A 78 -15.18 6.02 -3.00
N TYR A 79 -14.20 6.57 -2.29
CA TYR A 79 -14.42 7.60 -1.27
C TYR A 79 -13.58 8.86 -1.52
N ASP A 80 -14.18 10.01 -1.26
CA ASP A 80 -13.49 11.30 -1.34
C ASP A 80 -12.61 11.51 -0.09
N VAL A 81 -11.42 12.07 -0.32
CA VAL A 81 -10.54 12.54 0.76
C VAL A 81 -11.14 13.84 1.31
N PRO A 82 -11.40 13.97 2.62
CA PRO A 82 -11.98 15.19 3.17
C PRO A 82 -10.99 16.35 3.04
N GLU A 83 -11.39 17.44 2.40
CA GLU A 83 -10.61 18.66 2.23
C GLU A 83 -11.14 19.81 3.10
N GLY A 84 -10.28 20.77 3.43
CA GLY A 84 -10.68 22.01 4.11
C GLY A 84 -10.61 21.98 5.64
N GLU A 85 -11.44 22.79 6.30
CA GLU A 85 -11.42 22.94 7.77
C GLU A 85 -11.86 21.65 8.45
N GLY A 86 -10.97 21.06 9.27
CA GLY A 86 -11.20 19.75 9.88
C GLY A 86 -10.89 18.54 8.97
N GLY A 87 -10.54 18.79 7.70
CA GLY A 87 -10.10 17.78 6.73
C GLY A 87 -8.59 17.61 6.66
N LEU A 88 -8.13 16.90 5.64
CA LEU A 88 -6.72 16.65 5.37
C LEU A 88 -6.10 17.78 4.54
N THR A 89 -4.84 18.10 4.86
CA THR A 89 -4.05 19.11 4.14
C THR A 89 -3.17 18.46 3.09
N TRP A 90 -3.65 17.38 2.46
CA TRP A 90 -2.83 16.60 1.54
C TRP A 90 -2.56 17.38 0.26
N SER A 91 -1.36 17.18 -0.32
CA SER A 91 -1.06 17.77 -1.62
C SER A 91 -1.86 17.05 -2.71
N GLN A 92 -2.86 17.72 -3.27
CA GLN A 92 -3.70 17.19 -4.35
C GLN A 92 -2.87 16.71 -5.55
N GLN A 93 -1.87 17.49 -5.97
CA GLN A 93 -0.94 17.10 -7.04
C GLN A 93 -0.20 15.77 -6.75
N LYS A 94 0.22 15.55 -5.49
CA LYS A 94 0.90 14.31 -5.11
C LYS A 94 -0.08 13.14 -5.01
N LEU A 95 -1.30 13.39 -4.54
CA LEU A 95 -2.37 12.39 -4.52
C LEU A 95 -2.72 11.91 -5.94
N GLU A 96 -2.92 12.84 -6.88
CA GLU A 96 -3.16 12.51 -8.28
C GLU A 96 -2.00 11.68 -8.87
N TYR A 97 -0.76 12.06 -8.57
CA TYR A 97 0.40 11.31 -9.07
C TYR A 97 0.50 9.91 -8.43
N TYR A 98 0.15 9.79 -7.14
CA TYR A 98 0.04 8.51 -6.46
C TYR A 98 -1.01 7.60 -7.12
N GLN A 99 -2.22 8.12 -7.38
CA GLN A 99 -3.32 7.36 -8.02
C GLN A 99 -2.91 6.87 -9.42
N ASN A 100 -2.32 7.75 -10.23
CA ASN A 100 -1.80 7.37 -11.56
C ASN A 100 -0.75 6.26 -11.50
N LEU A 101 0.10 6.23 -10.47
CA LEU A 101 1.04 5.13 -10.27
C LEU A 101 0.34 3.82 -9.87
N GLN A 102 -0.73 3.88 -9.09
CA GLN A 102 -1.50 2.71 -8.70
C GLN A 102 -2.27 2.11 -9.88
N ASP A 103 -2.85 2.94 -10.75
CA ASP A 103 -3.53 2.46 -11.95
C ASP A 103 -2.57 1.67 -12.84
N ARG A 104 -1.36 2.22 -13.06
CA ARG A 104 -0.28 1.54 -13.80
C ARG A 104 0.18 0.26 -13.11
N LEU A 105 0.26 0.25 -11.78
CA LEU A 105 0.62 -0.94 -11.02
C LEU A 105 -0.37 -2.08 -11.29
N VAL A 106 -1.67 -1.80 -11.21
CA VAL A 106 -2.74 -2.79 -11.42
C VAL A 106 -2.76 -3.28 -12.88
N GLU A 107 -2.53 -2.39 -13.84
CA GLU A 107 -2.47 -2.76 -15.26
C GLU A 107 -1.23 -3.59 -15.62
N GLU A 108 -0.04 -3.16 -15.20
CA GLU A 108 1.22 -3.74 -15.64
C GLU A 108 1.63 -5.02 -14.85
N HIS A 109 1.08 -5.23 -13.64
CA HIS A 109 1.53 -6.29 -12.71
C HIS A 109 0.41 -7.24 -12.26
N GLN A 110 -0.58 -7.48 -13.12
CA GLN A 110 -1.72 -8.38 -12.87
C GLN A 110 -1.32 -9.80 -12.40
N CYS A 111 -0.11 -10.26 -12.69
CA CYS A 111 0.41 -11.54 -12.21
C CYS A 111 0.59 -11.63 -10.68
N LEU A 112 0.49 -10.51 -9.95
CA LEU A 112 0.42 -10.45 -8.48
C LEU A 112 -1.02 -10.38 -7.96
N ASN A 113 -2.01 -10.23 -8.83
CA ASN A 113 -3.42 -10.21 -8.46
C ASN A 113 -3.88 -11.62 -8.06
N THR A 114 -3.82 -11.92 -6.77
CA THR A 114 -4.19 -13.20 -6.19
C THR A 114 -5.01 -12.98 -4.93
N THR A 115 -5.74 -13.99 -4.46
CA THR A 115 -6.51 -13.90 -3.21
C THR A 115 -5.65 -14.14 -1.97
N GLU A 116 -4.39 -14.54 -2.11
CA GLU A 116 -3.57 -15.07 -1.01
C GLU A 116 -3.18 -14.00 0.01
N ALA A 117 -2.77 -12.81 -0.46
CA ALA A 117 -2.50 -11.68 0.44
C ALA A 117 -3.80 -11.02 0.91
N SER A 118 -4.86 -11.11 0.12
CA SER A 118 -6.18 -10.55 0.42
C SER A 118 -6.78 -11.12 1.70
N GLU A 119 -6.68 -12.45 1.91
CA GLU A 119 -7.18 -13.09 3.14
C GLU A 119 -6.51 -12.52 4.40
N VAL A 120 -5.22 -12.19 4.33
CA VAL A 120 -4.44 -11.63 5.45
C VAL A 120 -4.74 -10.15 5.67
N LEU A 121 -4.91 -9.38 4.58
CA LEU A 121 -5.04 -7.93 4.62
C LEU A 121 -6.49 -7.44 4.75
N SER A 122 -7.47 -8.28 4.40
CA SER A 122 -8.89 -7.92 4.40
C SER A 122 -9.44 -7.39 5.74
N PRO A 123 -9.01 -7.87 6.93
CA PRO A 123 -9.50 -7.30 8.18
C PRO A 123 -9.05 -5.85 8.37
N PHE A 124 -7.81 -5.54 8.02
CA PHE A 124 -7.28 -4.17 8.07
C PHE A 124 -8.05 -3.26 7.11
N PHE A 125 -8.16 -3.66 5.84
CA PHE A 125 -8.85 -2.83 4.83
C PHE A 125 -10.33 -2.62 5.18
N ARG A 126 -11.02 -3.64 5.68
CA ARG A 126 -12.39 -3.48 6.17
C ARG A 126 -12.48 -2.46 7.30
N ASN A 127 -11.60 -2.55 8.29
CA ASN A 127 -11.65 -1.69 9.46
C ASN A 127 -11.31 -0.24 9.10
N VAL A 128 -10.30 -0.01 8.26
CA VAL A 128 -9.93 1.35 7.85
C VAL A 128 -10.98 1.97 6.94
N THR A 129 -11.58 1.21 6.02
CA THR A 129 -12.72 1.69 5.21
C THR A 129 -13.90 2.09 6.09
N ALA A 130 -14.24 1.28 7.09
CA ALA A 130 -15.31 1.60 8.03
C ALA A 130 -15.07 2.90 8.82
N VAL A 131 -13.81 3.35 8.97
CA VAL A 131 -13.47 4.65 9.54
C VAL A 131 -13.52 5.75 8.49
N VAL A 132 -13.01 5.49 7.27
CA VAL A 132 -13.08 6.43 6.13
C VAL A 132 -14.51 6.86 5.85
N GLU A 133 -15.48 5.94 5.96
CA GLU A 133 -16.91 6.18 5.80
C GLU A 133 -17.56 7.05 6.88
N GLN A 134 -16.93 7.18 8.06
CA GLN A 134 -17.50 7.93 9.17
C GLN A 134 -17.30 9.43 8.97
N GLN A 135 -18.34 10.24 9.21
CA GLN A 135 -18.25 11.70 9.07
C GLN A 135 -17.14 12.31 9.93
N ASP A 136 -17.09 11.97 11.22
CA ASP A 136 -16.09 12.54 12.15
C ASP A 136 -14.75 11.79 12.13
N GLY A 137 -14.74 10.54 11.65
CA GLY A 137 -13.57 9.66 11.66
C GLY A 137 -12.76 9.67 10.35
N SER A 138 -13.34 10.19 9.26
CA SER A 138 -12.80 10.03 7.91
C SER A 138 -11.33 10.47 7.79
N ALA A 139 -10.99 11.65 8.31
CA ALA A 139 -9.62 12.17 8.25
C ALA A 139 -8.62 11.24 8.98
N CYS A 140 -9.00 10.66 10.12
CA CYS A 140 -8.17 9.68 10.81
C CYS A 140 -8.06 8.37 10.01
N GLY A 141 -9.14 7.91 9.39
CA GLY A 141 -9.12 6.71 8.53
C GLY A 141 -8.11 6.85 7.39
N TRP A 142 -8.11 7.99 6.70
CA TRP A 142 -7.15 8.29 5.64
C TRP A 142 -5.70 8.39 6.13
N GLU A 143 -5.46 9.05 7.26
CA GLU A 143 -4.10 9.13 7.82
C GLU A 143 -3.60 7.79 8.35
N ILE A 144 -4.49 6.92 8.89
CA ILE A 144 -4.15 5.55 9.28
C ILE A 144 -3.76 4.74 8.04
N LEU A 145 -4.59 4.77 6.99
CA LEU A 145 -4.30 4.10 5.73
C LEU A 145 -2.94 4.54 5.17
N ARG A 146 -2.70 5.84 5.07
CA ARG A 146 -1.43 6.40 4.56
C ARG A 146 -0.24 5.99 5.43
N SER A 147 -0.37 6.07 6.75
CA SER A 147 0.69 5.73 7.72
C SER A 147 1.11 4.26 7.60
N ASP A 148 0.15 3.35 7.48
CA ASP A 148 0.42 1.92 7.41
C ASP A 148 1.00 1.49 6.06
N LEU A 149 0.51 2.07 4.96
CA LEU A 149 1.11 1.87 3.65
C LEU A 149 2.56 2.36 3.66
N LEU A 150 2.84 3.52 4.26
CA LEU A 150 4.19 4.06 4.39
C LEU A 150 5.10 3.09 5.17
N GLN A 151 4.62 2.55 6.29
CA GLN A 151 5.36 1.59 7.10
C GLN A 151 5.65 0.29 6.32
N VAL A 152 4.65 -0.28 5.65
CA VAL A 152 4.82 -1.50 4.83
C VAL A 152 5.83 -1.28 3.71
N LEU A 153 5.73 -0.17 2.98
CA LEU A 153 6.65 0.15 1.89
C LEU A 153 8.08 0.37 2.42
N LYS A 154 8.23 1.06 3.55
CA LYS A 154 9.52 1.28 4.21
C LYS A 154 10.17 -0.05 4.61
N LEU A 155 9.42 -0.93 5.28
CA LEU A 155 9.91 -2.24 5.68
C LEU A 155 10.27 -3.09 4.46
N ALA A 156 9.46 -3.07 3.41
CA ALA A 156 9.74 -3.82 2.19
C ALA A 156 11.00 -3.29 1.48
N LEU A 157 11.15 -1.96 1.36
CA LEU A 157 12.33 -1.32 0.76
C LEU A 157 13.60 -1.57 1.57
N HIS A 158 13.52 -1.64 2.90
CA HIS A 158 14.69 -1.82 3.76
C HIS A 158 15.06 -3.30 3.95
N ASN A 159 14.10 -4.12 4.37
CA ASN A 159 14.34 -5.52 4.76
C ASN A 159 14.21 -6.50 3.59
N HIS A 160 13.55 -6.09 2.51
CA HIS A 160 13.25 -6.94 1.35
C HIS A 160 13.71 -6.31 0.03
N HIS A 161 14.68 -5.39 0.08
CA HIS A 161 15.21 -4.68 -1.10
C HIS A 161 15.53 -5.62 -2.28
N GLY A 162 16.17 -6.77 -1.99
CA GLY A 162 16.57 -7.75 -3.01
C GLY A 162 15.40 -8.52 -3.67
N CYS A 163 14.18 -8.37 -3.15
CA CYS A 163 12.99 -9.01 -3.71
C CYS A 163 12.41 -8.26 -4.91
N PHE A 164 12.72 -6.96 -5.06
CA PHE A 164 12.22 -6.13 -6.14
C PHE A 164 13.09 -6.18 -7.39
N ASN A 165 12.49 -5.82 -8.53
CA ASN A 165 13.22 -5.65 -9.77
C ASN A 165 13.82 -4.24 -9.84
N TRP A 166 15.15 -4.14 -9.84
CA TRP A 166 15.90 -2.88 -9.92
C TRP A 166 16.55 -2.65 -11.28
N THR A 167 16.20 -3.43 -12.30
CA THR A 167 16.78 -3.25 -13.64
C THR A 167 16.64 -1.80 -14.08
N ARG A 168 17.76 -1.21 -14.52
CA ARG A 168 17.77 0.13 -15.10
C ARG A 168 16.94 0.05 -16.38
N ALA A 169 15.86 0.83 -16.46
CA ALA A 169 15.29 1.17 -17.76
C ALA A 169 16.44 1.76 -18.59
N HIS A 170 16.81 1.03 -19.64
CA HIS A 170 17.80 1.46 -20.63
C HIS A 170 17.13 2.40 -21.62
#